data_AF-A0A936FMS3-F1
#
_entry.id   AF-A0A936FMS3-F1
#
_cell.length_a   1.000
_cell.length_b   1.000
_cell.length_c   1.000
_cell.angle_alpha   90.00
_cell.angle_beta   90.00
_cell.angle_gamma   90.00
#
_symmetry.space_group_name_H-M   'P 1'
#
loop_
_entity.id
_entity.type
_entity.pdbx_description
1 polymer ?
#
loop_
_entity_poly.entity_id
_entity_poly.type
_entity_poly.pdbx_seq_one_letter_code
_entity_poly.pdbx_strand_id
1 'polypeptide(L)'
;MLDIGGATTDLHYTVEIVRNDSEQRPSAGVSVARFVFTDLGIVASRDSLLLQLRNHPRLYEFLCSALDSGVRETYQAIREGDWEPSPQLLSYGCLFLALDRFAHGRGPGLPTGDLSRIAQIILTGGASQTVEERVVKRVFDLFRSEDGGIPEVLVDRRYQIWVDGITWSGQASY
;
A
#
# COMPACT_ATOMS: atom_id res chain seq x y z
N MET A 1 7.27 -4.90 -0.26
CA MET A 1 6.76 -4.86 1.13
C MET A 1 6.14 -3.51 1.39
N LEU A 2 4.98 -3.47 2.03
CA LEU A 2 4.30 -2.27 2.51
C LEU A 2 4.22 -2.32 4.04
N ASP A 3 4.83 -1.36 4.71
CA ASP A 3 4.65 -1.13 6.14
C ASP A 3 3.60 -0.05 6.33
N ILE A 4 2.45 -0.39 6.91
CA ILE A 4 1.35 0.56 7.12
C ILE A 4 1.23 0.83 8.61
N GLY A 5 1.68 2.01 9.01
CA GLY A 5 1.74 2.46 10.40
C GLY A 5 0.72 3.53 10.76
N GLY A 6 0.83 4.01 12.00
CA GLY A 6 0.00 5.10 12.51
C GLY A 6 0.32 6.44 11.83
N ALA A 7 1.59 6.69 11.51
CA ALA A 7 2.03 7.97 10.94
C ALA A 7 2.30 7.90 9.44
N THR A 8 2.91 6.83 8.96
CA THR A 8 3.35 6.70 7.57
C THR A 8 2.98 5.35 6.99
N THR A 9 3.03 5.28 5.66
CA THR A 9 3.03 4.04 4.90
C THR A 9 4.33 3.99 4.12
N ASP A 10 5.08 2.90 4.22
CA ASP A 10 6.40 2.79 3.60
C ASP A 10 6.38 1.66 2.57
N LEU A 11 6.71 2.00 1.32
CA LEU A 11 6.86 1.04 0.24
C LEU A 11 8.33 0.69 0.07
N HIS A 12 8.66 -0.58 0.27
CA HIS A 12 9.94 -1.16 -0.08
C HIS A 12 9.77 -2.04 -1.32
N TYR A 13 10.57 -1.81 -2.35
CA TYR A 13 10.41 -2.45 -3.64
C TYR A 13 11.74 -2.76 -4.30
N THR A 14 11.77 -3.84 -5.08
CA THR A 14 12.89 -4.18 -5.94
C THR A 14 12.88 -3.26 -7.18
N VAL A 15 14.03 -2.76 -7.59
CA VAL A 15 14.10 -1.73 -8.64
C VAL A 15 13.66 -2.24 -10.01
N GLU A 16 13.66 -3.56 -10.23
CA GLU A 16 13.25 -4.26 -11.44
C GLU A 16 11.75 -4.09 -11.78
N ILE A 17 10.94 -3.73 -10.78
CA ILE A 17 9.52 -3.43 -11.00
C ILE A 17 9.30 -1.99 -11.46
N VAL A 18 10.33 -1.13 -11.46
CA VAL A 18 10.20 0.24 -11.98
C VAL A 18 10.12 0.20 -13.50
N ARG A 19 9.12 0.89 -14.07
CA ARG A 19 8.92 0.92 -15.53
C ARG A 19 10.07 1.63 -16.24
N ASN A 20 10.32 1.21 -17.48
CA ASN A 20 11.34 1.81 -18.34
C ASN A 20 11.03 3.25 -18.79
N ASP A 21 9.79 3.69 -18.68
CA ASP A 21 9.35 5.05 -18.99
C ASP A 21 9.19 5.91 -17.72
N SER A 22 9.52 5.40 -16.54
CA SER A 22 9.46 6.17 -15.28
C SER A 22 10.46 7.34 -15.32
N GLU A 23 9.96 8.55 -15.08
CA GLU A 23 10.77 9.78 -14.97
C GLU A 23 11.73 9.72 -13.79
N GLN A 24 11.26 9.20 -12.66
CA GLN A 24 12.08 8.96 -11.47
C GLN A 24 12.74 7.59 -11.58
N ARG A 25 14.03 7.52 -11.26
CA ARG A 25 14.81 6.28 -11.29
C ARG A 25 15.53 6.06 -9.97
N PRO A 26 15.61 4.81 -9.50
CA PRO A 26 16.51 4.45 -8.42
C PRO A 26 17.97 4.77 -8.79
N SER A 27 18.78 5.10 -7.78
CA SER A 27 20.21 5.32 -7.95
C SER A 27 20.91 4.07 -8.49
N ALA A 28 21.94 4.26 -9.32
CA ALA A 28 22.75 3.17 -9.84
C ALA A 28 23.36 2.34 -8.68
N GLY A 29 23.32 1.01 -8.80
CA GLY A 29 23.84 0.09 -7.78
C GLY A 29 22.86 -0.27 -6.66
N VAL A 30 21.66 0.32 -6.62
CA VAL A 30 20.60 -0.02 -5.68
C VAL A 30 19.72 -1.14 -6.24
N SER A 31 19.54 -2.23 -5.49
CA SER A 31 18.64 -3.35 -5.85
C SER A 31 17.26 -3.24 -5.17
N VAL A 32 17.20 -2.60 -4.00
CA VAL A 32 15.97 -2.37 -3.23
C VAL A 32 15.89 -0.91 -2.84
N ALA A 33 14.77 -0.27 -3.16
CA ALA A 33 14.50 1.12 -2.83
C ALA A 33 13.32 1.23 -1.86
N ARG A 34 13.25 2.37 -1.15
CA ARG A 34 12.18 2.71 -0.22
C ARG A 34 11.56 4.04 -0.59
N PHE A 35 10.24 4.12 -0.52
CA PHE A 35 9.50 5.36 -0.57
C PHE A 35 8.60 5.48 0.66
N VAL A 36 8.51 6.68 1.25
CA VAL A 36 7.72 6.94 2.46
C VAL A 36 6.58 7.88 2.12
N PHE A 37 5.35 7.39 2.28
CA PHE A 37 4.14 8.18 2.21
C PHE A 37 3.86 8.77 3.60
N THR A 38 4.33 9.99 3.83
CA THR A 38 4.15 10.69 5.13
C THR A 38 2.71 11.13 5.36
N ASP A 39 1.92 11.22 4.30
CA ASP A 39 0.53 11.63 4.30
C ASP A 39 -0.46 10.45 4.28
N LEU A 40 0.04 9.21 4.34
CA LEU A 40 -0.76 7.98 4.43
C LEU A 40 -0.49 7.27 5.75
N GLY A 41 -1.32 7.49 6.74
CA GLY A 41 -1.20 6.85 8.06
C GLY A 41 -2.55 6.79 8.76
N ILE A 42 -2.78 5.74 9.55
CA ILE A 42 -4.11 5.48 10.14
C ILE A 42 -4.42 6.30 11.40
N VAL A 43 -3.42 6.98 11.98
CA VAL A 43 -3.57 7.83 13.18
C VAL A 43 -3.14 9.27 12.88
N ALA A 44 -1.84 9.54 12.71
CA ALA A 44 -1.31 10.90 12.64
C ALA A 44 -1.65 11.60 11.31
N SER A 45 -1.83 10.82 10.24
CA SER A 45 -2.14 11.32 8.90
C SER A 45 -3.57 10.94 8.45
N ARG A 46 -4.45 10.61 9.41
CA ARG A 46 -5.80 10.12 9.16
C ARG A 46 -6.62 11.10 8.31
N ASP A 47 -6.60 12.39 8.64
CA ASP A 47 -7.41 13.38 7.92
C ASP A 47 -6.94 13.58 6.48
N SER A 48 -5.62 13.53 6.24
CA SER A 48 -5.07 13.55 4.89
C SER A 48 -5.49 12.32 4.09
N LEU A 49 -5.36 11.13 4.68
CA LEU A 49 -5.83 9.87 4.10
C LEU A 49 -7.31 9.94 3.73
N LEU A 50 -8.17 10.40 4.64
CA LEU A 50 -9.60 10.58 4.41
C LEU A 50 -9.90 11.54 3.27
N LEU A 51 -9.24 12.70 3.25
CA LEU A 51 -9.43 13.69 2.20
C LEU A 51 -9.04 13.13 0.82
N GLN A 52 -7.96 12.36 0.75
CA GLN A 52 -7.52 11.73 -0.48
C GLN A 52 -8.51 10.67 -0.97
N LEU A 53 -8.97 9.78 -0.08
CA LEU A 53 -10.00 8.79 -0.41
C LEU A 53 -11.28 9.48 -0.89
N ARG A 54 -11.73 10.51 -0.17
CA ARG A 54 -12.91 11.32 -0.51
C ARG A 54 -12.83 11.91 -1.90
N ASN A 55 -11.65 12.31 -2.35
CA ASN A 55 -11.45 12.92 -3.66
C ASN A 55 -11.03 11.92 -4.74
N HIS A 56 -10.79 10.65 -4.39
CA HIS A 56 -10.30 9.67 -5.34
C HIS A 56 -11.37 9.33 -6.39
N PRO A 57 -11.04 9.33 -7.70
CA PRO A 57 -12.01 9.00 -8.74
C PRO A 57 -12.48 7.54 -8.62
N ARG A 58 -11.57 6.64 -8.21
CA ARG A 58 -11.85 5.21 -8.06
C ARG A 58 -12.31 4.78 -6.65
N LEU A 59 -12.88 5.71 -5.88
CA LEU A 59 -13.31 5.43 -4.50
C LEU A 59 -14.35 4.28 -4.46
N TYR A 60 -15.28 4.24 -5.42
CA TYR A 60 -16.32 3.23 -5.43
C TYR A 60 -15.76 1.82 -5.71
N GLU A 61 -14.87 1.67 -6.69
CA GLU A 61 -14.22 0.38 -6.98
C GLU A 61 -13.34 -0.11 -5.83
N PHE A 62 -12.66 0.83 -5.16
CA PHE A 62 -11.95 0.53 -3.92
C PHE A 62 -12.89 -0.06 -2.87
N LEU A 63 -14.02 0.59 -2.59
CA LEU A 63 -14.96 0.12 -1.57
C LEU A 63 -15.59 -1.23 -1.95
N CYS A 64 -15.92 -1.47 -3.22
CA CYS A 64 -16.36 -2.78 -3.71
C CYS A 64 -15.31 -3.88 -3.47
N SER A 65 -14.03 -3.54 -3.52
CA SER A 65 -12.94 -4.48 -3.26
C SER A 65 -12.69 -4.68 -1.77
N ALA A 66 -12.81 -3.60 -0.98
CA ALA A 66 -12.48 -3.57 0.44
C ALA A 66 -13.61 -4.10 1.34
N LEU A 67 -14.87 -3.98 0.92
CA LEU A 67 -16.04 -4.28 1.74
C LEU A 67 -16.89 -5.39 1.10
N ASP A 68 -17.41 -6.28 1.93
CA ASP A 68 -18.33 -7.34 1.48
C ASP A 68 -19.79 -6.83 1.38
N SER A 69 -20.14 -5.72 2.06
CA SER A 69 -21.47 -5.09 2.04
C SER A 69 -21.42 -3.61 2.44
N GLY A 70 -22.53 -2.87 2.27
CA GLY A 70 -22.63 -1.47 2.74
C GLY A 70 -21.82 -0.46 1.92
N VAL A 71 -21.46 -0.83 0.69
CA VAL A 71 -20.60 -0.03 -0.19
C VAL A 71 -21.21 1.33 -0.51
N ARG A 72 -22.51 1.37 -0.83
CA ARG A 72 -23.19 2.59 -1.28
C ARG A 72 -23.30 3.61 -0.15
N GLU A 73 -23.69 3.17 1.03
CA GLU A 73 -23.83 3.97 2.23
C GLU A 73 -22.45 4.51 2.66
N THR A 74 -21.44 3.63 2.67
CA THR A 74 -20.06 4.03 2.98
C THR A 74 -19.51 5.03 1.97
N TYR A 75 -19.77 4.83 0.67
CA TYR A 75 -19.36 5.76 -0.39
C TYR A 75 -19.95 7.16 -0.17
N GLN A 76 -21.25 7.23 0.13
CA GLN A 76 -21.94 8.50 0.40
C GLN A 76 -21.35 9.20 1.62
N ALA A 77 -21.20 8.48 2.74
CA ALA A 77 -20.61 9.02 3.98
C ALA A 77 -19.21 9.60 3.74
N ILE A 78 -18.34 8.89 3.00
CA ILE A 78 -17.00 9.37 2.65
C ILE A 78 -17.05 10.64 1.79
N ARG A 79 -17.94 10.70 0.80
CA ARG A 79 -18.07 11.85 -0.10
C ARG A 79 -18.60 13.10 0.61
N GLU A 80 -19.49 12.91 1.58
CA GLU A 80 -20.08 13.99 2.38
C GLU A 80 -19.12 14.46 3.49
N GLY A 81 -18.21 13.58 3.93
CA GLY A 81 -17.26 13.87 5.02
C GLY A 81 -17.76 13.44 6.40
N ASP A 82 -18.94 12.83 6.46
CA ASP A 82 -19.59 12.35 7.68
C ASP A 82 -19.29 10.87 7.90
N TRP A 83 -18.00 10.53 7.96
CA TRP A 83 -17.55 9.14 8.03
C TRP A 83 -16.50 8.90 9.10
N GLU A 84 -16.74 7.86 9.91
CA GLU A 84 -15.81 7.36 10.92
C GLU A 84 -15.36 5.93 10.55
N PRO A 85 -14.23 5.76 9.85
CA PRO A 85 -13.74 4.45 9.45
C PRO A 85 -13.37 3.53 10.62
N SER A 86 -13.46 2.22 10.36
CA SER A 86 -12.68 1.26 11.13
C SER A 86 -11.17 1.36 10.80
N PRO A 87 -10.27 1.02 11.74
CA PRO A 87 -8.83 0.93 11.47
C PRO A 87 -8.48 0.00 10.31
N GLN A 88 -9.29 -1.04 10.10
CA GLN A 88 -9.15 -1.97 8.99
C GLN A 88 -9.36 -1.26 7.64
N LEU A 89 -10.44 -0.47 7.50
CA LEU A 89 -10.70 0.23 6.23
C LEU A 89 -9.69 1.36 5.98
N LEU A 90 -9.18 2.02 7.03
CA LEU A 90 -8.04 2.94 6.90
C LEU A 90 -6.79 2.22 6.37
N SER A 91 -6.51 1.01 6.87
CA SER A 91 -5.36 0.22 6.42
C SER A 91 -5.49 -0.17 4.94
N TYR A 92 -6.68 -0.58 4.50
CA TYR A 92 -6.95 -0.81 3.08
C TYR A 92 -6.86 0.48 2.25
N GLY A 93 -7.27 1.62 2.82
CA GLY A 93 -7.12 2.93 2.19
C GLY A 93 -5.66 3.33 1.96
N CYS A 94 -4.79 3.13 2.95
CA CYS A 94 -3.34 3.33 2.80
C CYS A 94 -2.77 2.44 1.70
N LEU A 95 -3.10 1.15 1.71
CA LEU A 95 -2.69 0.20 0.67
C LEU A 95 -3.14 0.68 -0.72
N PHE A 96 -4.42 1.01 -0.86
CA PHE A 96 -5.01 1.43 -2.13
C PHE A 96 -4.34 2.70 -2.68
N LEU A 97 -4.18 3.73 -1.86
CA LEU A 97 -3.55 4.98 -2.31
C LEU A 97 -2.05 4.82 -2.58
N ALA A 98 -1.33 4.02 -1.79
CA ALA A 98 0.08 3.73 -2.05
C ALA A 98 0.26 3.00 -3.38
N LEU A 99 -0.59 2.00 -3.67
CA LEU A 99 -0.59 1.29 -4.95
C LEU A 99 -0.98 2.20 -6.12
N ASP A 100 -2.04 3.01 -5.99
CA ASP A 100 -2.45 3.96 -7.04
C ASP A 100 -1.32 4.93 -7.38
N ARG A 101 -0.71 5.51 -6.34
CA ARG A 101 0.39 6.46 -6.52
C ARG A 101 1.59 5.80 -7.17
N PHE A 102 1.95 4.60 -6.74
CA PHE A 102 3.09 3.88 -7.30
C PHE A 102 2.85 3.44 -8.74
N ALA A 103 1.66 2.94 -9.07
CA ALA A 103 1.30 2.55 -10.43
C ALA A 103 1.32 3.72 -11.43
N HIS A 104 1.13 4.95 -10.96
CA HIS A 104 1.03 6.16 -11.79
C HIS A 104 2.16 7.17 -11.54
N GLY A 105 3.17 6.84 -10.72
CA GLY A 105 4.26 7.77 -10.38
C GLY A 105 3.79 9.08 -9.72
N ARG A 106 2.70 9.05 -8.95
CA ARG A 106 2.10 10.26 -8.33
C ARG A 106 2.75 10.56 -6.99
N GLY A 107 3.75 11.43 -7.01
CA GLY A 107 4.39 11.97 -5.82
C GLY A 107 5.83 12.38 -6.10
N PRO A 108 6.34 13.45 -5.47
CA PRO A 108 7.73 13.86 -5.68
C PRO A 108 8.69 12.72 -5.33
N GLY A 109 9.53 12.32 -6.30
CA GLY A 109 10.53 11.25 -6.12
C GLY A 109 9.98 9.82 -6.13
N LEU A 110 8.68 9.61 -6.35
CA LEU A 110 8.10 8.27 -6.48
C LEU A 110 8.23 7.77 -7.93
N PRO A 111 8.94 6.65 -8.20
CA PRO A 111 8.93 6.06 -9.53
C PRO A 111 7.58 5.45 -9.90
N THR A 112 7.37 5.28 -11.21
CA THR A 112 6.23 4.55 -11.74
C THR A 112 6.55 3.06 -11.75
N GLY A 113 5.81 2.29 -10.94
CA GLY A 113 5.92 0.85 -10.83
C GLY A 113 5.07 0.09 -11.86
N ASP A 114 5.56 -1.05 -12.30
CA ASP A 114 4.84 -2.06 -13.06
C ASP A 114 4.31 -3.13 -12.10
N LEU A 115 3.07 -2.98 -11.67
CA LEU A 115 2.46 -3.89 -10.71
C LEU A 115 2.24 -5.30 -11.29
N SER A 116 2.25 -5.47 -12.61
CA SER A 116 2.14 -6.79 -13.25
C SER A 116 3.36 -7.69 -12.96
N ARG A 117 4.49 -7.09 -12.56
CA ARG A 117 5.75 -7.80 -12.24
C ARG A 117 5.87 -8.19 -10.77
N ILE A 118 4.88 -7.86 -9.94
CA ILE A 118 4.94 -8.15 -8.51
C ILE A 118 4.62 -9.62 -8.28
N ALA A 119 5.62 -10.37 -7.84
CA ALA A 119 5.45 -11.77 -7.43
C ALA A 119 4.85 -11.90 -6.03
N GLN A 120 5.13 -10.94 -5.13
CA GLN A 120 4.76 -11.03 -3.73
C GLN A 120 4.52 -9.64 -3.11
N ILE A 121 3.49 -9.55 -2.26
CA ILE A 121 3.18 -8.41 -1.41
C ILE A 121 3.27 -8.87 0.03
N ILE A 122 4.14 -8.22 0.80
CA ILE A 122 4.26 -8.43 2.24
C ILE A 122 3.68 -7.20 2.93
N LEU A 123 2.70 -7.38 3.81
CA LEU A 123 2.17 -6.33 4.69
C LEU A 123 2.72 -6.49 6.10
N THR A 124 3.23 -5.39 6.65
CA THR A 124 3.73 -5.29 8.03
C THR A 124 3.18 -4.03 8.71
N GLY A 125 3.67 -3.70 9.90
CA GLY A 125 3.20 -2.57 10.69
C GLY A 125 1.85 -2.80 11.36
N GLY A 126 1.19 -1.71 11.75
CA GLY A 126 -0.10 -1.76 12.44
C GLY A 126 -1.21 -2.42 11.61
N ALA A 127 -1.14 -2.31 10.28
CA ALA A 127 -2.10 -2.97 9.39
C ALA A 127 -2.07 -4.50 9.51
N SER A 128 -0.92 -5.10 9.87
CA SER A 128 -0.77 -6.56 9.98
C SER A 128 -1.80 -7.21 10.91
N GLN A 129 -2.34 -6.46 11.87
CA GLN A 129 -3.31 -6.97 12.85
C GLN A 129 -4.74 -6.92 12.34
N THR A 130 -5.04 -6.11 11.33
CA THR A 130 -6.42 -5.80 10.94
C THR A 130 -6.76 -6.26 9.53
N VAL A 131 -5.80 -6.30 8.61
CA VAL A 131 -6.05 -6.64 7.20
C VAL A 131 -6.25 -8.13 6.98
N GLU A 132 -7.00 -8.48 5.95
CA GLU A 132 -7.19 -9.85 5.48
C GLU A 132 -6.56 -10.03 4.09
N GLU A 133 -5.79 -11.10 3.90
CA GLU A 133 -5.10 -11.38 2.64
C GLU A 133 -6.04 -11.38 1.43
N ARG A 134 -7.25 -11.92 1.59
CA ARG A 134 -8.27 -11.95 0.52
C ARG A 134 -8.64 -10.54 0.06
N VAL A 135 -8.77 -9.60 0.98
CA VAL A 135 -9.16 -8.22 0.68
C VAL A 135 -7.99 -7.47 0.05
N VAL A 136 -6.77 -7.70 0.56
CA VAL A 136 -5.53 -7.15 -0.02
C VAL A 136 -5.37 -7.57 -1.48
N LYS A 137 -5.64 -8.85 -1.80
CA LYS A 137 -5.65 -9.35 -3.18
C LYS A 137 -6.66 -8.61 -4.05
N ARG A 138 -7.92 -8.48 -3.59
CA ARG A 138 -8.96 -7.74 -4.34
C ARG A 138 -8.59 -6.27 -4.57
N VAL A 139 -8.02 -5.60 -3.57
CA VAL A 139 -7.55 -4.21 -3.71
C VAL A 139 -6.39 -4.11 -4.70
N PHE A 140 -5.46 -5.07 -4.68
CA PHE A 140 -4.37 -5.13 -5.65
C PHE A 140 -4.87 -5.38 -7.08
N ASP A 141 -5.89 -6.22 -7.25
CA ASP A 141 -6.49 -6.55 -8.55
C ASP A 141 -7.03 -5.32 -9.28
N LEU A 142 -7.32 -4.22 -8.57
CA LEU A 142 -7.69 -2.95 -9.18
C LEU A 142 -6.60 -2.33 -10.05
N PHE A 143 -5.34 -2.76 -9.92
CA PHE A 143 -4.20 -2.14 -10.59
C PHE A 143 -3.37 -3.09 -11.45
N ARG A 144 -3.62 -4.40 -11.39
CA ARG A 144 -2.89 -5.35 -12.25
C ARG A 144 -3.44 -5.33 -13.67
N SER A 145 -2.59 -5.66 -14.63
CA SER A 145 -3.04 -6.03 -15.98
C SER A 145 -3.71 -7.41 -15.97
N GLU A 146 -4.59 -7.65 -16.94
CA GLU A 146 -5.27 -8.95 -17.09
C GLU A 146 -4.27 -10.11 -17.24
N ASP A 147 -3.16 -9.87 -17.95
CA ASP A 147 -2.07 -10.84 -18.17
C ASP A 147 -1.06 -10.90 -17.01
N GLY A 148 -1.25 -10.10 -15.96
CA GLY A 148 -0.36 -10.05 -14.80
C GLY A 148 -0.58 -11.23 -13.86
N GLY A 149 0.51 -11.75 -13.30
CA GLY A 149 0.44 -12.78 -12.26
C GLY A 149 -0.33 -12.30 -11.03
N ILE A 150 -0.96 -13.24 -10.32
CA ILE A 150 -1.57 -12.94 -9.02
C ILE A 150 -0.45 -12.99 -7.98
N PRO A 151 -0.13 -11.89 -7.27
CA PRO A 151 0.93 -11.93 -6.28
C PRO A 151 0.53 -12.82 -5.10
N GLU A 152 1.52 -13.49 -4.55
CA GLU A 152 1.38 -14.04 -3.20
C GLU A 152 1.23 -12.88 -2.21
N VAL A 153 0.26 -12.95 -1.31
CA VAL A 153 0.07 -11.95 -0.27
C VAL A 153 0.40 -12.59 1.07
N LEU A 154 1.35 -12.00 1.77
CA LEU A 154 1.74 -12.40 3.12
C LEU A 154 1.49 -11.25 4.08
N VAL A 155 0.92 -11.57 5.25
CA VAL A 155 0.72 -10.59 6.33
C VAL A 155 1.59 -11.01 7.51
N ASP A 156 2.49 -10.14 7.94
CA ASP A 156 3.39 -10.39 9.06
C ASP A 156 2.65 -10.24 10.41
N ARG A 157 1.78 -11.20 10.72
CA ARG A 157 0.92 -11.20 11.91
C ARG A 157 1.68 -11.15 13.23
N ARG A 158 2.92 -11.65 13.23
CA ARG A 158 3.76 -11.79 14.43
C ARG A 158 4.82 -10.70 14.53
N TYR A 159 4.81 -9.72 13.64
CA TYR A 159 5.87 -8.72 13.53
C TYR A 159 7.26 -9.34 13.39
N GLN A 160 7.35 -10.54 12.84
CA GLN A 160 8.61 -11.29 12.78
C GLN A 160 9.63 -10.56 11.91
N ILE A 161 9.19 -9.97 10.80
CA ILE A 161 10.07 -9.20 9.91
C ILE A 161 10.61 -7.96 10.64
N TRP A 162 9.77 -7.35 11.47
CA TRP A 162 10.14 -6.19 12.27
C TRP A 162 11.15 -6.55 13.37
N VAL A 163 10.87 -7.64 14.09
CA VAL A 163 11.76 -8.18 15.13
C VAL A 163 13.09 -8.62 14.53
N ASP A 164 13.08 -9.36 13.42
CA ASP A 164 14.27 -9.82 12.72
C ASP A 164 15.10 -8.63 12.23
N GLY A 165 14.47 -7.59 11.68
CA GLY A 165 15.15 -6.38 11.23
C GLY A 165 15.87 -5.62 12.35
N ILE A 166 15.30 -5.58 13.56
CA ILE A 166 15.93 -4.92 14.72
C ILE A 166 16.99 -5.81 15.38
N THR A 167 16.76 -7.12 15.39
CA THR A 167 17.67 -8.08 16.01
C THR A 167 18.81 -8.51 15.08
N TRP A 168 18.75 -8.14 13.80
CA TRP A 168 19.81 -8.41 12.82
C TRP A 168 21.10 -7.70 13.24
N SER A 169 22.05 -8.50 13.73
CA SER A 169 23.36 -8.06 14.21
C SER A 169 24.44 -8.03 13.13
N GLY A 170 24.05 -8.17 11.85
CA GLY A 170 24.96 -8.03 10.72
C GLY A 170 26.21 -8.89 10.82
N GLN A 171 26.09 -10.22 10.78
CA GLN A 171 27.25 -11.04 10.45
C GLN A 171 27.59 -10.87 8.97
N ALA A 172 28.37 -9.83 8.67
CA ALA A 172 29.20 -9.78 7.48
C ALA A 172 30.33 -10.80 7.67
N SER A 173 30.11 -12.03 7.24
CA SER A 173 31.20 -12.98 7.03
C SER A 173 31.97 -12.54 5.78
N TYR A 174 33.11 -11.89 5.98
CA TYR A 174 34.18 -11.81 4.98
C TYR A 174 35.00 -13.11 4.99
#